data_AF-A0A6N0KJB7-F1
#
_entry.id   AF-A0A6N0KJB7-F1
#
_cell.length_a   1.000
_cell.length_b   1.000
_cell.length_c   1.000
_cell.angle_alpha   90.00
_cell.angle_beta   90.00
_cell.angle_gamma   90.00
#
_symmetry.space_group_name_H-M   'P 1'
#
loop_
_entity.id
_entity.type
_entity.pdbx_description
1 polymer ?
#
loop_
_entity_poly.entity_id
_entity_poly.type
_entity_poly.pdbx_seq_one_letter_code
_entity_poly.pdbx_strand_id
1 'polypeptide(L)'
;MPRTIEYWRPTNGLYHATPPGIAVLTQDSDWEVLNEATGFYEESPYPSAFKGQVYRALNYINATPTGASLLWNLYTTNNFVDITPSSLGNNVQSTNQPMALNQVAREIIVGTGPGPQTQIALNQTGIAPQAQTQWLTYVINSSPHWALDGVPGNGGGLYGYLERARQYANRWMLLFDHRYFRWSDSNEGYFNEQSYSGHFGISAHNIAITNHEVAAWLAGQPLPHRLSDAQQNHARLATIVALKDVSPPSAGCSAHVRWNPTATNPLNRIRPPAIGLAHELLHAYYSCRGAQPGYDDNHYSTVLFEYRCVGLGPWDEAPLSENALRKEWWSYACQQVPGSDPENRKAIGKRISYM
;
A
#
# COMPACT_ATOMS: atom_id res chain seq x y z
N MET A 1 9.10 16.49 -31.49
CA MET A 1 8.43 17.41 -30.53
C MET A 1 9.09 17.15 -29.20
N PRO A 2 9.73 18.13 -28.55
CA PRO A 2 10.38 17.88 -27.27
C PRO A 2 9.35 17.41 -26.21
N ARG A 3 9.84 16.64 -25.24
CA ARG A 3 9.09 16.15 -24.08
C ARG A 3 8.30 17.28 -23.41
N THR A 4 7.00 17.09 -23.22
CA THR A 4 6.09 18.09 -22.63
C THR A 4 5.48 17.57 -21.34
N ILE A 5 5.54 18.37 -20.28
CA ILE A 5 4.99 18.07 -18.96
C ILE A 5 3.93 19.13 -18.60
N GLU A 6 2.79 18.67 -18.08
CA GLU A 6 1.75 19.53 -17.53
C GLU A 6 1.40 19.12 -16.11
N TYR A 7 0.88 20.06 -15.31
CA TYR A 7 0.68 19.90 -13.89
C TYR A 7 -0.81 19.88 -13.56
N TRP A 8 -1.31 18.73 -13.11
CA TRP A 8 -2.69 18.60 -12.66
C TRP A 8 -2.83 19.08 -11.20
N ARG A 9 -3.87 19.85 -10.90
CA ARG A 9 -4.09 20.42 -9.55
C ARG A 9 -5.41 19.97 -8.94
N PRO A 10 -5.41 19.47 -7.69
CA PRO A 10 -6.65 19.06 -7.01
C PRO A 10 -7.57 20.24 -6.67
N THR A 11 -7.06 21.47 -6.63
CA THR A 11 -7.85 22.69 -6.33
C THR A 11 -8.94 22.98 -7.35
N ASN A 12 -8.72 22.64 -8.62
CA ASN A 12 -9.66 22.90 -9.70
C ASN A 12 -9.85 21.73 -10.67
N GLY A 13 -9.08 20.64 -10.52
CA GLY A 13 -9.17 19.47 -11.39
C GLY A 13 -8.62 19.69 -12.79
N LEU A 14 -7.84 20.75 -13.03
CA LEU A 14 -7.34 21.17 -14.35
C LEU A 14 -5.82 21.04 -14.46
N TYR A 15 -5.35 20.96 -15.72
CA TYR A 15 -3.93 21.04 -16.06
C TYR A 15 -3.45 22.50 -16.14
N HIS A 16 -2.18 22.69 -15.78
CA HIS A 16 -1.47 23.97 -15.83
C HIS A 16 -0.10 23.74 -16.46
N ALA A 17 0.41 24.73 -17.20
CA ALA A 17 1.71 24.64 -17.85
C ALA A 17 2.89 24.70 -16.86
N THR A 18 2.66 25.21 -15.65
CA THR A 18 3.70 25.43 -14.64
C THR A 18 3.34 24.82 -13.28
N PRO A 19 4.35 24.48 -12.46
CA PRO A 19 4.13 24.07 -11.07
C PRO A 19 3.35 25.12 -10.27
N PRO A 20 2.73 24.75 -9.14
CA PRO A 20 2.71 23.40 -8.53
C PRO A 20 1.68 22.46 -9.19
N GLY A 21 1.73 21.18 -8.83
CA GLY A 21 0.79 20.14 -9.28
C GLY A 21 1.44 18.76 -9.41
N ILE A 22 0.61 17.75 -9.61
CA ILE A 22 1.08 16.41 -10.00
C ILE A 22 1.50 16.49 -11.45
N ALA A 23 2.77 16.23 -11.74
CA ALA A 23 3.31 16.32 -13.07
C ALA A 23 2.82 15.15 -13.93
N VAL A 24 2.51 15.42 -15.18
CA VAL A 24 2.05 14.42 -16.14
C VAL A 24 2.83 14.64 -17.41
N LEU A 25 3.52 13.61 -17.87
CA LEU A 25 4.08 13.59 -19.21
C LEU A 25 2.91 13.55 -20.18
N THR A 26 2.78 14.55 -21.05
CA THR A 26 1.65 14.66 -21.98
C THR A 26 2.04 14.52 -23.44
N GLN A 27 3.33 14.66 -23.77
CA GLN A 27 3.92 14.33 -25.08
C GLN A 27 5.39 13.93 -24.90
N ASP A 28 5.86 13.00 -25.72
CA ASP A 28 7.28 12.64 -25.84
C ASP A 28 7.56 12.20 -27.28
N SER A 29 8.58 12.73 -27.95
CA SER A 29 8.96 12.24 -29.28
C SER A 29 9.82 10.99 -29.23
N ASP A 30 10.45 10.74 -28.10
CA ASP A 30 11.46 9.70 -27.94
C ASP A 30 10.86 8.58 -27.06
N TRP A 31 9.55 8.36 -27.19
CA TRP A 31 8.83 7.35 -26.42
C TRP A 31 9.21 5.96 -26.91
N GLU A 32 9.66 5.13 -25.99
CA GLU A 32 10.04 3.75 -26.27
C GLU A 32 9.14 2.78 -25.51
N VAL A 33 8.88 1.63 -26.12
CA VAL A 33 8.07 0.56 -25.56
C VAL A 33 8.88 -0.73 -25.54
N LEU A 34 8.81 -1.47 -24.43
CA LEU A 34 9.41 -2.80 -24.37
C LEU A 34 8.70 -3.73 -25.36
N ASN A 35 9.43 -4.24 -26.34
CA ASN A 35 8.99 -5.32 -27.18
C ASN A 35 9.22 -6.65 -26.46
N GLU A 36 8.15 -7.30 -26.00
CA GLU A 36 8.24 -8.56 -25.24
C GLU A 36 8.86 -9.72 -26.04
N ALA A 37 8.80 -9.70 -27.37
CA ALA A 37 9.37 -10.75 -28.20
C ALA A 37 10.90 -10.63 -28.33
N THR A 38 11.43 -9.40 -28.32
CA THR A 38 12.86 -9.14 -28.48
C THR A 38 13.56 -8.83 -27.16
N GLY A 39 12.81 -8.40 -26.13
CA GLY A 39 13.33 -7.96 -24.85
C GLY A 39 13.98 -6.56 -24.89
N PHE A 40 13.88 -5.85 -26.01
CA PHE A 40 14.46 -4.52 -26.21
C PHE A 40 13.40 -3.43 -26.22
N TYR A 41 13.79 -2.23 -25.82
CA TYR A 41 12.97 -1.04 -25.99
C TYR A 41 13.08 -0.55 -27.43
N GLU A 42 11.93 -0.31 -28.06
CA GLU A 42 11.81 0.11 -29.44
C GLU A 42 11.01 1.41 -29.51
N GLU A 43 11.41 2.32 -30.39
CA GLU A 43 10.70 3.58 -30.63
C GLU A 43 9.22 3.31 -30.98
N SER A 44 8.33 4.04 -30.32
CA SER A 44 6.89 3.90 -30.48
C SER A 44 6.20 5.25 -30.44
N PRO A 45 5.12 5.48 -31.22
CA PRO A 45 4.35 6.70 -31.10
C PRO A 45 3.82 6.89 -29.67
N TYR A 46 4.02 8.08 -29.12
CA TYR A 46 3.49 8.43 -27.81
C TYR A 46 1.95 8.26 -27.76
N PRO A 47 1.38 7.64 -26.70
CA PRO A 47 -0.05 7.37 -26.61
C PRO A 47 -0.86 8.68 -26.50
N SER A 48 -1.42 9.15 -27.62
CA SER A 48 -2.15 10.42 -27.71
C SER A 48 -3.34 10.55 -26.76
N ALA A 49 -3.94 9.43 -26.36
CA ALA A 49 -5.05 9.39 -25.41
C ALA A 49 -4.61 9.52 -23.93
N PHE A 50 -3.32 9.36 -23.63
CA PHE A 50 -2.81 9.23 -22.26
C PHE A 50 -3.14 10.43 -21.38
N LYS A 51 -2.86 11.66 -21.86
CA LYS A 51 -3.20 12.91 -21.16
C LYS A 51 -4.67 12.93 -20.71
N GLY A 52 -5.57 12.54 -21.61
CA GLY A 52 -7.01 12.51 -21.34
C GLY A 52 -7.42 11.40 -20.37
N GLN A 53 -6.73 10.24 -20.41
CA GLN A 53 -6.94 9.14 -19.47
C GLN A 53 -6.50 9.51 -18.06
N VAL A 54 -5.31 10.12 -17.91
CA VAL A 54 -4.82 10.60 -16.61
C VAL A 54 -5.74 11.68 -16.05
N TYR A 55 -6.17 12.63 -16.90
CA TYR A 55 -7.11 13.68 -16.49
C TYR A 55 -8.40 13.12 -15.89
N ARG A 56 -9.02 12.15 -16.57
CA ARG A 56 -10.26 11.52 -16.08
C ARG A 56 -10.00 10.75 -14.80
N ALA A 57 -8.94 9.93 -14.75
CA ALA A 57 -8.60 9.15 -13.58
C ALA A 57 -8.36 10.02 -12.34
N LEU A 58 -7.55 11.09 -12.45
CA LEU A 58 -7.29 12.01 -11.34
C LEU A 58 -8.57 12.70 -10.87
N ASN A 59 -9.45 13.12 -11.78
CA ASN A 59 -10.74 13.71 -11.39
C ASN A 59 -11.67 12.69 -10.70
N TYR A 60 -11.74 11.43 -11.17
CA TYR A 60 -12.52 10.39 -10.49
C TYR A 60 -11.96 10.05 -9.10
N ILE A 61 -10.64 10.01 -8.96
CA ILE A 61 -9.97 9.83 -7.66
C ILE A 61 -10.32 11.01 -6.74
N ASN A 62 -10.19 12.25 -7.22
CA ASN A 62 -10.48 13.48 -6.47
C ASN A 62 -11.95 13.60 -6.05
N ALA A 63 -12.88 12.91 -6.72
CA ALA A 63 -14.28 12.88 -6.34
C ALA A 63 -14.55 12.07 -5.06
N THR A 64 -13.64 11.16 -4.67
CA THR A 64 -13.73 10.39 -3.42
C THR A 64 -13.07 11.16 -2.27
N PRO A 65 -13.64 11.19 -1.05
CA PRO A 65 -12.98 11.82 0.10
C PRO A 65 -11.53 11.35 0.35
N THR A 66 -11.30 10.05 0.28
CA THR A 66 -9.96 9.43 0.42
C THR A 66 -9.02 9.89 -0.70
N GLY A 67 -9.49 9.85 -1.95
CA GLY A 67 -8.69 10.27 -3.10
C GLY A 67 -8.40 11.77 -3.13
N ALA A 68 -9.35 12.62 -2.72
CA ALA A 68 -9.13 14.05 -2.56
C ALA A 68 -8.04 14.33 -1.52
N SER A 69 -8.09 13.64 -0.37
CA SER A 69 -7.05 13.74 0.67
C SER A 69 -5.68 13.30 0.14
N LEU A 70 -5.62 12.16 -0.56
CA LEU A 70 -4.39 11.67 -1.20
C LEU A 70 -3.78 12.70 -2.15
N LEU A 71 -4.57 13.19 -3.11
CA LEU A 71 -4.11 14.11 -4.15
C LEU A 71 -3.74 15.47 -3.55
N TRP A 72 -4.45 15.94 -2.52
CA TRP A 72 -4.09 17.14 -1.79
C TRP A 72 -2.72 17.01 -1.10
N ASN A 73 -2.49 15.89 -0.40
CA ASN A 73 -1.20 15.65 0.26
C ASN A 73 -0.03 15.57 -0.73
N LEU A 74 -0.27 14.96 -1.91
CA LEU A 74 0.71 14.94 -3.00
C LEU A 74 0.95 16.33 -3.59
N TYR A 75 -0.10 17.15 -3.68
CA TYR A 75 0.00 18.53 -4.17
C TYR A 75 0.78 19.46 -3.22
N THR A 76 0.64 19.26 -1.91
CA THR A 76 1.27 20.12 -0.89
C THR A 76 2.63 19.63 -0.41
N THR A 77 3.12 18.49 -0.91
CA THR A 77 4.46 18.03 -0.56
C THR A 77 5.55 18.83 -1.30
N ASN A 78 6.73 18.93 -0.71
CA ASN A 78 7.91 19.49 -1.38
C ASN A 78 8.59 18.47 -2.31
N ASN A 79 8.15 17.21 -2.26
CA ASN A 79 8.62 16.15 -3.15
C ASN A 79 7.83 16.17 -4.47
N PHE A 80 8.49 15.80 -5.55
CA PHE A 80 7.88 15.77 -6.89
C PHE A 80 7.27 14.41 -7.18
N VAL A 81 6.11 14.39 -7.84
CA VAL A 81 5.49 13.18 -8.38
C VAL A 81 5.12 13.40 -9.83
N ASP A 82 5.59 12.53 -10.72
CA ASP A 82 5.17 12.48 -12.12
C ASP A 82 4.45 11.19 -12.48
N ILE A 83 3.58 11.31 -13.48
CA ILE A 83 2.87 10.19 -14.11
C ILE A 83 3.33 10.09 -15.56
N THR A 84 3.85 8.92 -15.93
CA THR A 84 4.27 8.57 -17.30
C THR A 84 3.53 7.32 -17.79
N PRO A 85 3.35 7.15 -19.11
CA PRO A 85 2.76 5.93 -19.63
C PRO A 85 3.66 4.72 -19.32
N SER A 86 3.06 3.54 -19.20
CA SER A 86 3.75 2.26 -19.13
C SER A 86 3.22 1.35 -20.24
N SER A 87 4.10 0.63 -20.91
CA SER A 87 3.71 -0.45 -21.82
C SER A 87 3.45 -1.78 -21.11
N LEU A 88 3.91 -1.92 -19.86
CA LEU A 88 3.76 -3.11 -19.04
C LEU A 88 2.69 -2.90 -17.96
N GLY A 89 2.84 -3.51 -16.78
CA GLY A 89 2.03 -3.19 -15.61
C GLY A 89 2.22 -1.75 -15.12
N ASN A 90 1.43 -1.41 -14.11
CA ASN A 90 1.69 -0.20 -13.33
C ASN A 90 2.91 -0.44 -12.43
N ASN A 91 3.66 0.63 -12.16
CA ASN A 91 4.80 0.59 -11.24
C ASN A 91 5.03 1.98 -10.68
N VAL A 92 5.59 2.03 -9.47
CA VAL A 92 6.11 3.24 -8.84
C VAL A 92 7.57 3.06 -8.47
N GLN A 93 8.36 4.11 -8.66
CA GLN A 93 9.75 4.13 -8.25
C GLN A 93 10.05 5.38 -7.44
N SER A 94 10.48 5.20 -6.20
CA SER A 94 11.05 6.26 -5.38
C SER A 94 12.43 6.69 -5.90
N THR A 95 12.70 7.99 -5.87
CA THR A 95 14.00 8.56 -6.29
C THR A 95 15.12 8.27 -5.31
N ASN A 96 14.78 7.95 -4.06
CA ASN A 96 15.71 7.59 -3.01
C ASN A 96 15.03 6.64 -2.02
N GLN A 97 15.15 5.33 -2.28
CA GLN A 97 14.47 4.29 -1.51
C GLN A 97 14.75 4.36 0.01
N PRO A 98 15.99 4.55 0.49
CA PRO A 98 16.22 4.73 1.93
C PRO A 98 15.50 5.92 2.57
N MET A 99 15.27 7.01 1.84
CA MET A 99 14.52 8.18 2.33
C MET A 99 13.01 7.96 2.34
N ALA A 100 12.52 7.02 1.52
CA ALA A 100 11.11 6.66 1.42
C ALA A 100 10.64 5.83 2.63
N LEU A 101 11.54 5.06 3.25
CA LEU A 101 11.26 4.24 4.43
C LEU A 101 11.00 5.06 5.70
N ASN A 102 10.09 4.59 6.56
CA ASN A 102 10.03 5.06 7.95
C ASN A 102 11.32 4.69 8.71
N GLN A 103 11.61 5.38 9.80
CA GLN A 103 12.93 5.32 10.45
C GLN A 103 13.27 3.92 10.97
N VAL A 104 12.30 3.20 11.55
CA VAL A 104 12.50 1.80 11.99
C VAL A 104 12.76 0.87 10.80
N ALA A 105 11.96 0.97 9.74
CA ALA A 105 12.14 0.16 8.54
C ALA A 105 13.50 0.44 7.89
N ARG A 106 13.91 1.72 7.83
CA ARG A 106 15.22 2.13 7.30
C ARG A 106 16.36 1.51 8.09
N GLU A 107 16.29 1.55 9.41
CA GLU A 107 17.32 0.98 10.28
C GLU A 107 17.40 -0.55 10.15
N ILE A 108 16.27 -1.25 10.11
CA ILE A 108 16.21 -2.72 10.02
C ILE A 108 16.56 -3.25 8.62
N ILE A 109 16.15 -2.56 7.55
CA ILE A 109 16.32 -3.02 6.16
C ILE A 109 17.67 -2.58 5.59
N VAL A 110 18.06 -1.32 5.82
CA VAL A 110 19.29 -0.74 5.23
C VAL A 110 20.49 -0.91 6.17
N GLY A 111 20.25 -0.82 7.47
CA GLY A 111 21.28 -0.99 8.50
C GLY A 111 21.57 -2.45 8.84
N THR A 112 22.32 -2.67 9.90
CA THR A 112 22.70 -4.00 10.39
C THR A 112 21.63 -4.64 11.30
N GLY A 113 20.53 -3.95 11.57
CA GLY A 113 19.50 -4.34 12.53
C GLY A 113 19.00 -3.16 13.36
N PRO A 114 18.27 -3.41 14.46
CA PRO A 114 17.80 -2.41 15.41
C PRO A 114 18.92 -1.50 15.92
N GLY A 115 18.57 -0.24 16.17
CA GLY A 115 19.46 0.75 16.74
C GLY A 115 18.66 1.91 17.37
N PRO A 116 19.19 3.15 17.36
CA PRO A 116 18.55 4.27 18.05
C PRO A 116 17.10 4.53 17.65
N GLN A 117 16.75 4.40 16.37
CA GLN A 117 15.37 4.71 15.92
C GLN A 117 14.38 3.64 16.39
N THR A 118 14.78 2.37 16.36
CA THR A 118 14.02 1.24 16.89
C THR A 118 13.84 1.37 18.40
N GLN A 119 14.88 1.78 19.14
CA GLN A 119 14.75 2.01 20.58
C GLN A 119 13.85 3.19 20.93
N ILE A 120 13.91 4.29 20.15
CA ILE A 120 12.99 5.43 20.30
C ILE A 120 11.54 4.95 20.09
N ALA A 121 11.28 4.19 19.02
CA ALA A 121 9.96 3.65 18.73
C ALA A 121 9.48 2.69 19.84
N LEU A 122 10.33 1.79 20.33
CA LEU A 122 10.03 0.91 21.46
C LEU A 122 9.62 1.69 22.71
N ASN A 123 10.32 2.78 23.02
CA ASN A 123 9.99 3.63 24.17
C ASN A 123 8.65 4.36 24.02
N GLN A 124 8.17 4.56 22.78
CA GLN A 124 6.86 5.16 22.50
C GLN A 124 5.69 4.17 22.55
N THR A 125 5.96 2.85 22.58
CA THR A 125 4.90 1.83 22.69
C THR A 125 4.20 1.79 24.06
N GLY A 126 4.79 2.42 25.09
CA GLY A 126 4.34 2.31 26.48
C GLY A 126 4.75 1.00 27.18
N ILE A 127 5.47 0.10 26.49
CA ILE A 127 6.03 -1.11 27.09
C ILE A 127 7.24 -0.74 27.96
N ALA A 128 7.21 -1.17 29.22
CA ALA A 128 8.29 -0.90 30.18
C ALA A 128 9.64 -1.44 29.64
N PRO A 129 10.76 -0.70 29.78
CA PRO A 129 12.05 -1.08 29.20
C PRO A 129 12.49 -2.53 29.48
N GLN A 130 12.32 -2.99 30.72
CA GLN A 130 12.66 -4.37 31.12
C GLN A 130 11.79 -5.46 30.46
N ALA A 131 10.63 -5.11 29.90
CA ALA A 131 9.70 -6.02 29.24
C ALA A 131 9.77 -5.95 27.70
N GLN A 132 10.45 -4.96 27.12
CA GLN A 132 10.49 -4.73 25.66
C GLN A 132 11.01 -5.95 24.90
N THR A 133 12.08 -6.59 25.39
CA THR A 133 12.64 -7.79 24.76
C THR A 133 11.66 -8.96 24.77
N GLN A 134 11.02 -9.21 25.90
CA GLN A 134 10.05 -10.31 26.05
C GLN A 134 8.83 -10.07 25.18
N TRP A 135 8.33 -8.84 25.16
CA TRP A 135 7.23 -8.41 24.30
C TRP A 135 7.58 -8.62 22.82
N LEU A 136 8.75 -8.14 22.36
CA LEU A 136 9.13 -8.27 20.96
C LEU A 136 9.36 -9.74 20.55
N THR A 137 9.92 -10.55 21.46
CA THR A 137 10.05 -12.00 21.26
C THR A 137 8.69 -12.66 21.07
N TYR A 138 7.71 -12.29 21.90
CA TYR A 138 6.34 -12.78 21.77
C TYR A 138 5.75 -12.34 20.42
N VAL A 139 5.90 -11.07 20.04
CA VAL A 139 5.36 -10.56 18.77
C VAL A 139 5.97 -11.30 17.57
N ILE A 140 7.28 -11.49 17.52
CA ILE A 140 7.95 -12.19 16.41
C ILE A 140 7.46 -13.63 16.28
N ASN A 141 7.36 -14.36 17.39
CA ASN A 141 6.95 -15.77 17.36
C ASN A 141 5.43 -15.96 17.20
N SER A 142 4.62 -14.90 17.38
CA SER A 142 3.16 -14.95 17.28
C SER A 142 2.61 -14.32 16.00
N SER A 143 3.42 -13.54 15.26
CA SER A 143 2.97 -12.88 14.03
C SER A 143 2.73 -13.90 12.90
N PRO A 144 1.77 -13.61 11.98
CA PRO A 144 1.62 -14.42 10.79
C PRO A 144 2.85 -14.28 9.89
N HIS A 145 3.03 -15.25 8.99
CA HIS A 145 3.99 -15.12 7.90
C HIS A 145 3.49 -14.09 6.88
N TRP A 146 4.32 -13.11 6.54
CA TRP A 146 3.99 -12.04 5.60
C TRP A 146 4.48 -12.42 4.19
N ALA A 147 3.55 -12.66 3.26
CA ALA A 147 3.89 -13.03 1.88
C ALA A 147 2.95 -12.36 0.85
N LEU A 148 3.47 -12.04 -0.34
CA LEU A 148 2.71 -11.37 -1.41
C LEU A 148 1.53 -12.22 -1.90
N ASP A 149 1.69 -13.54 -1.98
CA ASP A 149 0.66 -14.52 -2.33
C ASP A 149 -0.23 -14.93 -1.13
N GLY A 150 0.02 -14.36 0.05
CA GLY A 150 -0.79 -14.56 1.24
C GLY A 150 -1.98 -13.61 1.31
N VAL A 151 -3.09 -14.09 1.89
CA VAL A 151 -4.02 -13.20 2.62
C VAL A 151 -3.29 -12.86 3.93
N PRO A 152 -3.09 -11.59 4.30
CA PRO A 152 -2.61 -11.26 5.64
C PRO A 152 -3.51 -11.93 6.67
N GLY A 153 -2.97 -12.88 7.43
CA GLY A 153 -3.76 -13.68 8.36
C GLY A 153 -4.36 -14.99 7.79
N ASN A 154 -4.03 -15.44 6.58
CA ASN A 154 -4.16 -16.86 6.21
C ASN A 154 -3.05 -17.70 6.84
N GLY A 155 -3.17 -17.78 8.16
CA GLY A 155 -2.40 -18.60 9.07
C GLY A 155 -3.21 -18.69 10.33
N GLY A 156 -4.36 -19.39 10.25
CA GLY A 156 -5.26 -19.75 11.35
C GLY A 156 -5.83 -18.65 12.26
N GLY A 157 -5.45 -17.37 12.15
CA GLY A 157 -5.61 -16.31 13.17
C GLY A 157 -6.98 -15.65 13.35
N LEU A 158 -7.18 -15.04 14.54
CA LEU A 158 -8.33 -14.18 14.91
C LEU A 158 -8.59 -13.10 13.85
N TYR A 159 -7.53 -12.41 13.41
CA TYR A 159 -7.61 -11.38 12.37
C TYR A 159 -8.00 -11.94 10.99
N GLY A 160 -7.54 -13.14 10.63
CA GLY A 160 -7.90 -13.78 9.36
C GLY A 160 -9.36 -14.28 9.31
N TYR A 161 -9.97 -14.59 10.46
CA TYR A 161 -11.38 -14.97 10.54
C TYR A 161 -12.33 -13.78 10.69
N LEU A 162 -11.92 -12.70 11.37
CA LEU A 162 -12.64 -11.41 11.33
C LEU A 162 -12.74 -10.90 9.89
N GLU A 163 -11.65 -11.05 9.11
CA GLU A 163 -11.65 -10.69 7.71
C GLU A 163 -12.55 -11.61 6.87
N ARG A 164 -12.64 -12.92 7.15
CA ARG A 164 -13.60 -13.84 6.51
C ARG A 164 -15.06 -13.58 6.88
N ALA A 165 -15.38 -13.22 8.11
CA ALA A 165 -16.72 -12.84 8.53
C ALA A 165 -17.16 -11.51 7.86
N ARG A 166 -16.23 -10.55 7.77
CA ARG A 166 -16.39 -9.33 6.96
C ARG A 166 -16.55 -9.65 5.46
N GLN A 167 -15.78 -10.60 4.92
CA GLN A 167 -15.93 -11.09 3.53
C GLN A 167 -17.32 -11.67 3.26
N TYR A 168 -17.88 -12.43 4.21
CA TYR A 168 -19.23 -12.99 4.07
C TYR A 168 -20.28 -11.87 4.08
N ALA A 169 -20.23 -10.95 5.06
CA ALA A 169 -21.15 -9.82 5.13
C ALA A 169 -21.08 -8.90 3.89
N ASN A 170 -19.88 -8.61 3.39
CA ASN A 170 -19.67 -7.79 2.18
C ASN A 170 -20.12 -8.49 0.89
N ARG A 171 -20.03 -9.83 0.79
CA ARG A 171 -20.54 -10.59 -0.37
C ARG A 171 -22.07 -10.51 -0.49
N TRP A 172 -22.79 -10.49 0.63
CA TRP A 172 -24.25 -10.38 0.64
C TRP A 172 -24.76 -8.97 0.32
N MET A 173 -23.96 -7.94 0.60
CA MET A 173 -24.25 -6.55 0.24
C MET A 173 -24.22 -6.30 -1.28
N LEU A 174 -23.46 -7.11 -2.04
CA LEU A 174 -23.38 -7.05 -3.51
C LEU A 174 -24.55 -7.77 -4.23
N LEU A 175 -25.40 -8.52 -3.50
CA LEU A 175 -26.49 -9.32 -4.07
C LEU A 175 -27.89 -8.66 -4.00
N PHE A 176 -27.99 -7.35 -3.71
CA PHE A 176 -29.24 -6.58 -3.76
C PHE A 176 -30.39 -7.08 -2.85
N ASP A 177 -30.14 -7.53 -1.62
CA ASP A 177 -31.22 -7.76 -0.64
C ASP A 177 -31.52 -6.49 0.16
N HIS A 178 -32.75 -5.99 0.04
CA HIS A 178 -33.22 -4.73 0.62
C HIS A 178 -33.30 -4.73 2.16
N ARG A 179 -33.21 -5.90 2.81
CA ARG A 179 -33.33 -6.02 4.28
C ARG A 179 -32.09 -5.60 5.04
N TYR A 180 -30.92 -5.53 4.40
CA TYR A 180 -29.62 -5.20 5.03
C TYR A 180 -29.12 -3.79 4.71
N PHE A 181 -30.01 -2.92 4.19
CA PHE A 181 -29.71 -1.51 3.84
C PHE A 181 -29.33 -0.61 5.01
N ARG A 182 -29.47 -1.08 6.25
CA ARG A 182 -29.09 -0.33 7.44
C ARG A 182 -28.00 -1.08 8.18
N TRP A 183 -26.79 -0.99 7.65
CA TRP A 183 -25.62 -1.15 8.49
C TRP A 183 -25.56 0.08 9.39
N SER A 184 -25.89 -0.11 10.67
CA SER A 184 -25.74 0.86 11.75
C SER A 184 -24.74 0.34 12.77
N ASP A 185 -24.12 1.24 13.52
CA ASP A 185 -23.15 0.99 14.60
C ASP A 185 -23.60 -0.11 15.59
N SER A 186 -24.90 -0.39 15.69
CA SER A 186 -25.49 -1.49 16.48
C SER A 186 -25.11 -2.90 16.01
N ASN A 187 -24.68 -3.09 14.76
CA ASN A 187 -24.30 -4.40 14.21
C ASN A 187 -22.78 -4.67 14.29
N GLU A 188 -21.96 -3.67 14.61
CA GLU A 188 -20.54 -3.87 14.98
C GLU A 188 -20.41 -4.62 16.31
N GLY A 189 -21.36 -4.43 17.23
CA GLY A 189 -21.32 -4.99 18.59
C GLY A 189 -21.54 -6.50 18.70
N TYR A 190 -22.01 -7.18 17.65
CA TYR A 190 -22.27 -8.63 17.68
C TYR A 190 -21.01 -9.50 17.56
N PHE A 191 -19.84 -8.89 17.29
CA PHE A 191 -18.58 -9.58 17.02
C PHE A 191 -17.43 -9.06 17.89
N ASN A 192 -17.70 -8.81 19.19
CA ASN A 192 -16.66 -8.36 20.11
C ASN A 192 -15.69 -9.50 20.52
N GLU A 193 -14.46 -9.10 20.86
CA GLU A 193 -13.30 -9.97 21.14
C GLU A 193 -13.57 -11.06 22.21
N GLN A 194 -14.50 -10.83 23.14
CA GLN A 194 -14.78 -11.74 24.25
C GLN A 194 -15.56 -12.99 23.85
N SER A 195 -16.33 -12.97 22.75
CA SER A 195 -17.17 -14.11 22.34
C SER A 195 -16.42 -15.18 21.54
N TYR A 196 -15.21 -14.88 21.04
CA TYR A 196 -14.51 -15.71 20.04
C TYR A 196 -13.19 -16.36 20.51
N SER A 197 -12.69 -15.96 21.68
CA SER A 197 -11.42 -16.46 22.26
C SER A 197 -11.42 -17.96 22.60
N GLY A 198 -12.58 -18.62 22.59
CA GLY A 198 -12.72 -19.99 23.09
C GLY A 198 -12.71 -21.14 22.06
N HIS A 199 -12.80 -20.90 20.74
CA HIS A 199 -13.25 -21.97 19.82
C HIS A 199 -12.42 -22.31 18.58
N PHE A 200 -11.43 -21.52 18.12
CA PHE A 200 -10.80 -21.81 16.81
C PHE A 200 -9.26 -21.61 16.76
N GLY A 201 -8.56 -22.67 16.36
CA GLY A 201 -7.10 -22.82 16.39
C GLY A 201 -6.31 -22.03 15.35
N ILE A 202 -5.46 -21.13 15.85
CA ILE A 202 -4.54 -20.26 15.13
C ILE A 202 -3.13 -20.88 15.08
N SER A 203 -2.48 -20.95 13.92
CA SER A 203 -1.07 -21.37 13.81
C SER A 203 -0.16 -20.17 13.57
N ALA A 204 0.42 -19.63 14.64
CA ALA A 204 1.48 -18.64 14.58
C ALA A 204 2.70 -19.14 13.76
N HIS A 205 3.38 -18.24 13.02
CA HIS A 205 4.68 -18.60 12.42
C HIS A 205 5.78 -18.48 13.48
N ASN A 206 5.81 -19.47 14.36
CA ASN A 206 6.77 -19.51 15.46
C ASN A 206 8.15 -19.96 14.93
N ILE A 207 9.05 -19.00 14.76
CA ILE A 207 10.45 -19.26 14.37
C ILE A 207 11.33 -19.69 15.56
N ALA A 208 10.74 -19.81 16.74
CA ALA A 208 11.38 -20.13 18.01
C ALA A 208 12.59 -19.22 18.30
N ILE A 209 12.50 -17.92 18.00
CA ILE A 209 13.52 -16.95 18.44
C ILE A 209 13.40 -16.79 19.95
N THR A 210 14.52 -16.77 20.66
CA THR A 210 14.54 -16.69 22.13
C THR A 210 14.64 -15.24 22.61
N ASN A 211 14.22 -15.01 23.85
CA ASN A 211 14.39 -13.71 24.50
C ASN A 211 15.85 -13.26 24.56
N HIS A 212 16.79 -14.20 24.71
CA HIS A 212 18.22 -13.88 24.71
C HIS A 212 18.69 -13.37 23.33
N GLU A 213 18.24 -14.00 22.25
CA GLU A 213 18.62 -13.60 20.89
C GLU A 213 17.97 -12.27 20.50
N VAL A 214 16.72 -12.01 20.91
CA VAL A 214 16.09 -10.70 20.72
C VAL A 214 16.83 -9.62 21.53
N ALA A 215 17.26 -9.92 22.76
CA ALA A 215 18.05 -8.98 23.56
C ALA A 215 19.38 -8.64 22.88
N ALA A 216 20.09 -9.66 22.38
CA ALA A 216 21.34 -9.47 21.65
C ALA A 216 21.13 -8.65 20.37
N TRP A 217 20.05 -8.93 19.64
CA TRP A 217 19.69 -8.21 18.41
C TRP A 217 19.36 -6.74 18.66
N LEU A 218 18.58 -6.44 19.71
CA LEU A 218 18.32 -5.06 20.15
C LEU A 218 19.60 -4.35 20.64
N ALA A 219 20.58 -5.10 21.14
CA ALA A 219 21.90 -4.59 21.51
C ALA A 219 22.87 -4.47 20.30
N GLY A 220 22.39 -4.67 19.07
CA GLY A 220 23.16 -4.49 17.83
C GLY A 220 23.91 -5.73 17.32
N GLN A 221 23.72 -6.89 17.94
CA GLN A 221 24.24 -8.15 17.38
C GLN A 221 23.39 -8.60 16.19
N PRO A 222 23.94 -9.33 15.21
CA PRO A 222 23.13 -9.88 14.12
C PRO A 222 22.11 -10.90 14.64
N LEU A 223 21.04 -11.11 13.86
CA LEU A 223 20.12 -12.23 14.11
C LEU A 223 20.90 -13.57 14.07
N PRO A 224 20.52 -14.54 14.90
CA PRO A 224 21.32 -15.75 15.10
C PRO A 224 21.39 -16.60 13.84
N HIS A 225 22.60 -17.05 13.47
CA HIS A 225 22.87 -17.84 12.26
C HIS A 225 22.12 -19.18 12.17
N ARG A 226 21.56 -19.68 13.29
CA ARG A 226 20.71 -20.88 13.28
C ARG A 226 19.36 -20.64 12.59
N LEU A 227 18.93 -19.38 12.45
CA LEU A 227 17.71 -19.03 11.73
C LEU A 227 18.01 -18.96 10.24
N SER A 228 17.16 -19.57 9.42
CA SER A 228 17.22 -19.41 7.97
C SER A 228 16.96 -17.96 7.56
N ASP A 229 17.37 -17.58 6.34
CA ASP A 229 17.14 -16.22 5.83
C ASP A 229 15.66 -15.82 5.87
N ALA A 230 14.76 -16.76 5.57
CA ALA A 230 13.32 -16.54 5.67
C ALA A 230 12.86 -16.26 7.11
N GLN A 231 13.39 -16.99 8.09
CA GLN A 231 13.07 -16.76 9.51
C GLN A 231 13.65 -15.43 10.02
N GLN A 232 14.85 -15.06 9.55
CA GLN A 232 15.42 -13.77 9.89
C GLN A 232 14.60 -12.62 9.27
N ASN A 233 14.17 -12.76 8.01
CA ASN A 233 13.29 -11.80 7.36
C ASN A 233 11.96 -11.69 8.09
N HIS A 234 11.37 -12.80 8.54
CA HIS A 234 10.17 -12.80 9.38
C HIS A 234 10.35 -11.97 10.65
N ALA A 235 11.45 -12.15 11.38
CA ALA A 235 11.76 -11.34 12.57
C ALA A 235 11.85 -9.84 12.25
N ARG A 236 12.50 -9.47 11.13
CA ARG A 236 12.58 -8.09 10.65
C ARG A 236 11.20 -7.50 10.33
N LEU A 237 10.39 -8.20 9.53
CA LEU A 237 9.06 -7.74 9.14
C LEU A 237 8.10 -7.64 10.33
N ALA A 238 8.10 -8.63 11.21
CA ALA A 238 7.30 -8.61 12.43
C ALA A 238 7.63 -7.41 13.31
N THR A 239 8.92 -7.06 13.42
CA THR A 239 9.37 -5.89 14.21
C THR A 239 8.94 -4.57 13.58
N ILE A 240 9.05 -4.43 12.26
CA ILE A 240 8.57 -3.25 11.54
C ILE A 240 7.05 -3.07 11.73
N VAL A 241 6.28 -4.16 11.64
CA VAL A 241 4.83 -4.14 11.86
C VAL A 241 4.49 -3.79 13.32
N ALA A 242 5.22 -4.36 14.29
CA ALA A 242 4.99 -4.12 15.71
C ALA A 242 5.15 -2.63 16.08
N LEU A 243 6.06 -1.94 15.39
CA LEU A 243 6.41 -0.54 15.65
C LEU A 243 5.77 0.43 14.64
N LYS A 244 4.84 -0.03 13.79
CA LYS A 244 4.30 0.77 12.67
C LYS A 244 3.65 2.10 13.08
N ASP A 245 3.00 2.13 14.24
CA ASP A 245 2.23 3.30 14.71
C ASP A 245 3.09 4.32 15.46
N VAL A 246 4.31 3.91 15.83
CA VAL A 246 5.28 4.72 16.59
C VAL A 246 6.57 4.98 15.82
N SER A 247 6.74 4.39 14.62
CA SER A 247 7.89 4.63 13.78
C SER A 247 7.77 6.00 13.10
N PRO A 248 8.67 6.96 13.39
CA PRO A 248 8.59 8.27 12.77
C PRO A 248 8.93 8.17 11.27
N PRO A 249 8.38 9.08 10.44
CA PRO A 249 8.77 9.17 9.04
C PRO A 249 10.23 9.61 8.88
N SER A 250 10.87 9.18 7.80
CA SER A 250 12.10 9.81 7.27
C SER A 250 11.77 11.11 6.52
N ALA A 251 12.76 11.70 5.86
CA ALA A 251 12.57 12.93 5.09
C ALA A 251 11.60 12.77 3.90
N GLY A 252 11.41 11.55 3.39
CA GLY A 252 10.69 11.29 2.16
C GLY A 252 11.49 11.64 0.91
N CYS A 253 10.96 11.26 -0.25
CA CYS A 253 11.56 11.56 -1.54
C CYS A 253 10.51 11.63 -2.65
N SER A 254 10.90 12.20 -3.79
CA SER A 254 10.11 12.21 -5.02
C SER A 254 9.86 10.80 -5.54
N ALA A 255 8.80 10.60 -6.32
CA ALA A 255 8.43 9.31 -6.89
C ALA A 255 7.95 9.42 -8.34
N HIS A 256 8.26 8.41 -9.15
CA HIS A 256 7.87 8.27 -10.55
C HIS A 256 6.77 7.21 -10.66
N VAL A 257 5.60 7.58 -11.16
CA VAL A 257 4.48 6.66 -11.41
C VAL A 257 4.44 6.32 -12.89
N ARG A 258 4.58 5.04 -13.22
CA ARG A 258 4.36 4.50 -14.57
C ARG A 258 3.00 3.81 -14.60
N TRP A 259 2.09 4.29 -15.42
CA TRP A 259 0.70 3.81 -15.45
C TRP A 259 0.31 3.26 -16.81
N ASN A 260 -0.26 2.06 -16.83
CA ASN A 260 -0.86 1.46 -18.00
C ASN A 260 -2.40 1.47 -17.88
N PRO A 261 -3.08 2.44 -18.51
CA PRO A 261 -4.54 2.56 -18.48
C PRO A 261 -5.27 1.66 -19.48
N THR A 262 -4.54 0.90 -20.30
CA THR A 262 -5.14 0.18 -21.42
C THR A 262 -5.99 -1.00 -20.94
N ALA A 263 -7.01 -1.37 -21.73
CA ALA A 263 -7.87 -2.53 -21.44
C ALA A 263 -7.16 -3.88 -21.67
N THR A 264 -6.02 -3.87 -22.36
CA THR A 264 -5.18 -5.06 -22.55
C THR A 264 -4.45 -5.46 -21.26
N ASN A 265 -4.21 -4.52 -20.35
CA ASN A 265 -3.75 -4.83 -18.99
C ASN A 265 -4.81 -5.72 -18.28
N PRO A 266 -4.50 -6.97 -17.93
CA PRO A 266 -5.47 -7.90 -17.34
C PRO A 266 -6.09 -7.38 -16.05
N LEU A 267 -5.33 -6.63 -15.24
CA LEU A 267 -5.83 -6.06 -13.99
C LEU A 267 -6.93 -5.03 -14.25
N ASN A 268 -6.83 -4.24 -15.33
CA ASN A 268 -7.85 -3.26 -15.67
C ASN A 268 -9.18 -3.89 -16.08
N ARG A 269 -9.20 -5.20 -16.41
CA ARG A 269 -10.46 -5.91 -16.66
C ARG A 269 -11.29 -6.08 -15.40
N ILE A 270 -10.63 -6.31 -14.26
CA ILE A 270 -11.27 -6.63 -12.97
C ILE A 270 -11.36 -5.43 -12.01
N ARG A 271 -10.66 -4.32 -12.29
CA ARG A 271 -10.76 -3.06 -11.52
C ARG A 271 -10.72 -1.85 -12.45
N PRO A 272 -11.33 -0.71 -12.08
CA PRO A 272 -11.17 0.56 -12.78
C PRO A 272 -9.68 0.92 -12.96
N PRO A 273 -9.24 1.35 -14.15
CA PRO A 273 -7.88 1.87 -14.35
C PRO A 273 -7.52 3.00 -13.37
N ALA A 274 -8.48 3.85 -13.00
CA ALA A 274 -8.28 4.92 -12.01
C ALA A 274 -7.98 4.39 -10.60
N ILE A 275 -8.52 3.22 -10.20
CA ILE A 275 -8.12 2.56 -8.95
C ILE A 275 -6.68 2.05 -9.05
N GLY A 276 -6.30 1.52 -10.22
CA GLY A 276 -4.91 1.15 -10.50
C GLY A 276 -3.97 2.35 -10.40
N LEU A 277 -4.36 3.53 -10.88
CA LEU A 277 -3.58 4.76 -10.71
C LEU A 277 -3.53 5.19 -9.24
N ALA A 278 -4.66 5.14 -8.53
CA ALA A 278 -4.72 5.50 -7.11
C ALA A 278 -3.79 4.63 -6.26
N HIS A 279 -3.66 3.34 -6.58
CA HIS A 279 -2.71 2.43 -5.94
C HIS A 279 -1.27 2.93 -6.07
N GLU A 280 -0.81 3.29 -7.28
CA GLU A 280 0.53 3.83 -7.47
C GLU A 280 0.73 5.21 -6.81
N LEU A 281 -0.32 6.04 -6.78
CA LEU A 281 -0.27 7.33 -6.10
C LEU A 281 -0.21 7.18 -4.57
N LEU A 282 -0.80 6.13 -3.99
CA LEU A 282 -0.64 5.79 -2.58
C LEU A 282 0.81 5.42 -2.28
N HIS A 283 1.44 4.61 -3.13
CA HIS A 283 2.87 4.34 -3.04
C HIS A 283 3.67 5.64 -3.07
N ALA A 284 3.46 6.49 -4.09
CA ALA A 284 4.13 7.78 -4.21
C ALA A 284 3.91 8.68 -2.98
N TYR A 285 2.72 8.68 -2.39
CA TYR A 285 2.41 9.41 -1.16
C TYR A 285 3.27 8.93 0.01
N TYR A 286 3.35 7.62 0.25
CA TYR A 286 4.16 7.08 1.33
C TYR A 286 5.66 7.31 1.09
N SER A 287 6.12 7.30 -0.18
CA SER A 287 7.49 7.72 -0.54
C SER A 287 7.75 9.18 -0.19
N CYS A 288 6.85 10.08 -0.60
CA CYS A 288 6.93 11.52 -0.35
C CYS A 288 6.91 11.86 1.15
N ARG A 289 6.31 11.00 1.96
CA ARG A 289 6.21 11.16 3.42
C ARG A 289 7.33 10.48 4.18
N GLY A 290 8.18 9.68 3.53
CA GLY A 290 9.19 8.88 4.21
C GLY A 290 8.58 7.86 5.16
N ALA A 291 7.41 7.31 4.80
CA ALA A 291 6.57 6.51 5.69
C ALA A 291 6.42 5.05 5.24
N GLN A 292 7.18 4.60 4.24
CA GLN A 292 7.09 3.24 3.74
C GLN A 292 7.58 2.22 4.80
N PRO A 293 6.88 1.10 5.02
CA PRO A 293 7.36 0.02 5.89
C PRO A 293 8.27 -0.98 5.16
N GLY A 294 8.49 -0.82 3.85
CA GLY A 294 9.26 -1.75 3.03
C GLY A 294 9.67 -1.12 1.71
N TYR A 295 10.44 -1.84 0.90
CA TYR A 295 10.92 -1.36 -0.40
C TYR A 295 9.86 -1.46 -1.50
N ASP A 296 10.04 -0.66 -2.57
CA ASP A 296 9.11 -0.54 -3.69
C ASP A 296 8.96 -1.86 -4.47
N ASP A 297 10.05 -2.62 -4.65
CA ASP A 297 10.05 -3.81 -5.51
C ASP A 297 11.19 -4.79 -5.16
N ASN A 298 11.03 -6.06 -5.58
CA ASN A 298 12.03 -7.13 -5.56
C ASN A 298 12.80 -7.31 -4.24
N HIS A 299 12.14 -7.08 -3.11
CA HIS A 299 12.72 -7.20 -1.78
C HIS A 299 11.77 -7.90 -0.81
N TYR A 300 12.31 -8.58 0.20
CA TYR A 300 11.49 -9.33 1.17
C TYR A 300 10.48 -8.44 1.93
N SER A 301 10.74 -7.15 2.03
CA SER A 301 9.86 -6.18 2.69
C SER A 301 8.81 -5.54 1.77
N THR A 302 8.87 -5.77 0.45
CA THR A 302 7.88 -5.25 -0.51
C THR A 302 6.45 -5.64 -0.13
N VAL A 303 6.27 -6.83 0.46
CA VAL A 303 4.97 -7.27 1.00
C VAL A 303 4.34 -6.30 1.99
N LEU A 304 5.13 -5.69 2.88
CA LEU A 304 4.60 -4.76 3.87
C LEU A 304 4.16 -3.45 3.20
N PHE A 305 4.89 -3.00 2.19
CA PHE A 305 4.54 -1.78 1.48
C PHE A 305 3.27 -1.96 0.67
N GLU A 306 3.13 -3.09 -0.03
CA GLU A 306 1.91 -3.45 -0.73
C GLU A 306 0.71 -3.58 0.22
N TYR A 307 0.88 -4.24 1.37
CA TYR A 307 -0.19 -4.36 2.36
C TYR A 307 -0.61 -2.99 2.90
N ARG A 308 0.34 -2.07 3.10
CA ARG A 308 0.02 -0.70 3.51
C ARG A 308 -0.77 0.04 2.45
N CYS A 309 -0.36 -0.04 1.18
CA CYS A 309 -1.02 0.66 0.08
C CYS A 309 -2.40 0.08 -0.23
N VAL A 310 -2.56 -1.23 -0.19
CA VAL A 310 -3.88 -1.85 -0.38
C VAL A 310 -4.78 -1.61 0.84
N GLY A 311 -4.21 -1.54 2.04
CA GLY A 311 -4.97 -1.48 3.30
C GLY A 311 -5.34 -2.89 3.75
N LEU A 312 -4.33 -3.70 4.04
CA LEU A 312 -4.47 -5.11 4.41
C LEU A 312 -3.82 -5.39 5.78
N GLY A 313 -4.35 -6.38 6.49
CA GLY A 313 -3.79 -6.88 7.74
C GLY A 313 -3.62 -5.76 8.78
N PRO A 314 -2.40 -5.46 9.27
CA PRO A 314 -2.16 -4.38 10.23
C PRO A 314 -2.60 -2.98 9.76
N TRP A 315 -2.90 -2.82 8.47
CA TRP A 315 -3.30 -1.55 7.86
C TRP A 315 -4.73 -1.57 7.28
N ASP A 316 -5.57 -2.52 7.69
CA ASP A 316 -6.94 -2.66 7.19
C ASP A 316 -7.80 -1.39 7.33
N GLU A 317 -7.52 -0.60 8.38
CA GLU A 317 -8.23 0.64 8.69
C GLU A 317 -7.41 1.89 8.32
N ALA A 318 -6.36 1.73 7.50
CA ALA A 318 -5.54 2.86 7.08
C ALA A 318 -6.40 3.86 6.28
N PRO A 319 -6.43 5.15 6.71
CA PRO A 319 -7.31 6.15 6.11
C PRO A 319 -6.90 6.52 4.67
N LEU A 320 -5.64 6.28 4.31
CA LEU A 320 -5.12 6.41 2.96
C LEU A 320 -4.66 5.04 2.47
N SER A 321 -5.57 4.33 1.83
CA SER A 321 -5.34 3.00 1.25
C SER A 321 -6.27 2.76 0.05
N GLU A 322 -5.95 1.78 -0.78
CA GLU A 322 -6.78 1.38 -1.91
C GLU A 322 -8.15 0.91 -1.40
N ASN A 323 -8.21 0.20 -0.27
CA ASN A 323 -9.45 -0.25 0.34
C ASN A 323 -10.32 0.90 0.87
N ALA A 324 -9.72 1.94 1.46
CA ALA A 324 -10.46 3.15 1.84
C ALA A 324 -11.10 3.81 0.60
N LEU A 325 -10.35 3.91 -0.50
CA LEU A 325 -10.86 4.48 -1.75
C LEU A 325 -11.90 3.58 -2.43
N ARG A 326 -11.73 2.26 -2.40
CA ARG A 326 -12.71 1.26 -2.91
C ARG A 326 -14.05 1.38 -2.20
N LYS A 327 -14.07 1.60 -0.88
CA LYS A 327 -15.29 1.80 -0.08
C LYS A 327 -16.11 2.98 -0.58
N GLU A 328 -15.44 4.02 -1.07
CA GLU A 328 -16.07 5.27 -1.53
C GLU A 328 -16.37 5.25 -3.03
N TRP A 329 -15.69 4.39 -3.81
CA TRP A 329 -15.71 4.42 -5.26
C TRP A 329 -17.12 4.39 -5.85
N TRP A 330 -17.97 3.46 -5.41
CA TRP A 330 -19.32 3.33 -5.96
C TRP A 330 -20.19 4.56 -5.70
N SER A 331 -20.18 5.05 -4.47
CA SER A 331 -21.07 6.13 -4.02
C SER A 331 -20.62 7.51 -4.48
N TYR A 332 -19.31 7.72 -4.68
CA TYR A 332 -18.76 9.04 -5.01
C TYR A 332 -18.30 9.14 -6.46
N ALA A 333 -17.47 8.21 -6.94
CA ALA A 333 -16.83 8.33 -8.25
C ALA A 333 -17.64 7.66 -9.37
N CYS A 334 -18.08 6.41 -9.19
CA CYS A 334 -18.68 5.59 -10.24
C CYS A 334 -19.95 6.22 -10.85
N GLN A 335 -20.74 6.94 -10.05
CA GLN A 335 -21.94 7.65 -10.52
C GLN A 335 -21.60 8.84 -11.44
N GLN A 336 -20.41 9.40 -11.31
CA GLN A 336 -19.91 10.52 -12.11
C GLN A 336 -19.17 10.05 -13.37
N VAL A 337 -18.80 8.77 -13.45
CA VAL A 337 -18.15 8.21 -14.64
C VAL A 337 -19.18 8.11 -15.77
N PRO A 338 -18.96 8.79 -16.92
CA PRO A 338 -19.91 8.76 -18.03
C PRO A 338 -20.01 7.35 -18.63
N GLY A 339 -21.15 7.03 -19.24
CA GLY A 339 -21.35 5.74 -19.91
C GLY A 339 -20.35 5.45 -21.04
N SER A 340 -19.69 6.49 -21.57
CA SER A 340 -18.61 6.37 -22.56
C SER A 340 -17.26 5.93 -21.97
N ASP A 341 -17.13 5.81 -20.64
CA ASP A 341 -15.93 5.31 -19.95
C ASP A 341 -16.28 4.06 -19.12
N PRO A 342 -16.70 2.96 -19.77
CA PRO A 342 -17.13 1.75 -19.08
C PRO A 342 -15.99 1.09 -18.30
N GLU A 343 -14.73 1.34 -18.66
CA GLU A 343 -13.57 0.79 -17.97
C GLU A 343 -13.46 1.31 -16.54
N ASN A 344 -13.76 2.59 -16.30
CA ASN A 344 -13.77 3.16 -14.96
C ASN A 344 -15.11 2.99 -14.23
N ARG A 345 -16.20 2.73 -14.97
CA ARG A 345 -17.55 2.55 -14.43
C ARG A 345 -17.80 1.13 -13.94
N LYS A 346 -16.94 0.64 -13.04
CA LYS A 346 -17.04 -0.71 -12.46
C LYS A 346 -17.31 -0.62 -10.97
N ALA A 347 -18.22 -1.46 -10.48
CA ALA A 347 -18.36 -1.73 -9.07
C ALA A 347 -17.16 -2.55 -8.59
N ILE A 348 -16.62 -2.22 -7.42
CA ILE A 348 -15.47 -2.89 -6.83
C ILE A 348 -15.70 -3.11 -5.34
N GLY A 349 -15.30 -4.28 -4.86
CA GLY A 349 -15.26 -4.59 -3.44
C GLY A 349 -13.90 -4.28 -2.81
N LYS A 350 -13.83 -4.44 -1.49
CA LYS A 350 -12.60 -4.47 -0.70
C LYS A 350 -11.67 -5.59 -1.22
N ARG A 351 -10.37 -5.32 -1.34
CA ARG A 351 -9.34 -6.33 -1.53
C ARG A 351 -9.00 -6.96 -0.19
N ILE A 352 -8.85 -8.28 -0.20
CA ILE A 352 -8.53 -9.09 0.98
C ILE A 352 -7.17 -9.79 0.84
N SER A 353 -6.65 -9.87 -0.38
CA SER A 353 -5.33 -10.37 -0.74
C SER A 353 -4.63 -9.36 -1.64
N TYR A 354 -3.31 -9.48 -1.69
CA TYR A 354 -2.53 -8.78 -2.70
C TYR A 354 -2.59 -9.49 -4.06
N MET A 355 -2.31 -10.78 -4.15
CA MET A 355 -2.49 -11.52 -5.42
C MET A 355 -3.96 -11.79 -5.76
#